data_AF-B6GD27-F1
#
_entry.id   AF-B6GD27-F1
#
_cell.length_a   1.000
_cell.length_b   1.000
_cell.length_c   1.000
_cell.angle_alpha   90.00
_cell.angle_beta   90.00
_cell.angle_gamma   90.00
#
_symmetry.space_group_name_H-M   'P 1'
#
loop_
_entity.id
_entity.type
_entity.pdbx_description
1 polymer ?
#
loop_
_entity_poly.entity_id
_entity_poly.type
_entity_poly.pdbx_seq_one_letter_code
_entity_poly.pdbx_strand_id
1 'polypeptide(L)'
;MTRDLICGGCGRAIPVKFGVMPRRCACGAEFEWASMGGAGRAVAVLAALVLLMSPLFMLIWMARSLLQDSIALYVVALVIGLYWFRVCETLLVRFGLLRMEGVEVK
;
A
#
# COMPACT_ATOMS: atom_id res chain seq x y z
N MET A 1 -9.64 -14.90 6.35
CA MET A 1 -8.31 -15.26 6.91
C MET A 1 -7.39 -14.07 6.73
N THR A 2 -7.20 -13.27 7.77
CA THR A 2 -6.33 -12.10 7.73
C THR A 2 -4.91 -12.59 8.02
N ARG A 3 -4.02 -12.56 7.03
CA ARG A 3 -2.60 -12.90 7.25
C ARG A 3 -1.97 -11.85 8.17
N ASP A 4 -1.23 -12.31 9.16
CA ASP A 4 -0.56 -11.46 10.12
C ASP A 4 0.82 -11.09 9.59
N LEU A 5 1.12 -9.80 9.65
CA LEU A 5 2.42 -9.26 9.28
C LEU A 5 3.29 -9.30 10.53
N ILE A 6 4.41 -10.00 10.47
CA ILE A 6 5.35 -10.17 11.58
C ILE A 6 6.68 -9.53 11.19
N CYS A 7 7.34 -8.87 12.13
CA CYS A 7 8.70 -8.38 11.91
C CYS A 7 9.68 -9.56 11.97
N GLY A 8 10.42 -9.83 10.90
CA GLY A 8 11.44 -10.87 10.85
C GLY A 8 12.63 -10.63 11.80
N GLY A 9 12.83 -9.38 12.24
CA GLY A 9 13.90 -9.05 13.20
C GLY A 9 13.53 -9.32 14.67
N CYS A 10 12.29 -9.06 15.09
CA CYS A 10 11.88 -9.18 16.50
C CYS A 10 10.71 -10.14 16.75
N GLY A 11 10.15 -10.77 15.71
CA GLY A 11 9.05 -11.73 15.80
C GLY A 11 7.71 -11.15 16.25
N ARG A 12 7.61 -9.82 16.45
CA ARG A 12 6.35 -9.17 16.86
C ARG A 12 5.44 -8.90 15.66
N ALA A 13 4.13 -8.98 15.91
CA ALA A 13 3.13 -8.52 14.95
C ALA A 13 3.31 -7.02 14.67
N ILE A 14 3.30 -6.67 13.39
CA ILE A 14 3.45 -5.30 12.92
C ILE A 14 2.10 -4.59 13.15
N PRO A 15 2.08 -3.49 13.94
CA PRO A 15 0.84 -2.78 14.23
C PRO A 15 0.40 -1.99 13.00
N VAL A 16 -0.43 -2.60 12.16
CA VAL A 16 -1.06 -1.93 11.02
C VAL A 16 -2.16 -1.02 11.57
N LYS A 17 -1.92 0.29 11.54
CA LYS A 17 -2.92 1.30 11.93
C LYS A 17 -3.57 1.86 10.68
N PHE A 18 -4.90 1.91 10.67
CA PHE A 18 -5.68 2.43 9.54
C PHE A 18 -5.36 1.75 8.18
N GLY A 19 -4.95 0.48 8.19
CA GLY A 19 -4.58 -0.23 6.96
C GLY A 19 -3.21 0.15 6.37
N VAL A 20 -2.42 0.99 7.07
CA VAL A 20 -1.08 1.40 6.65
C VAL A 20 -0.03 0.72 7.54
N MET A 21 0.92 0.04 6.89
CA MET A 21 2.09 -0.53 7.53
C MET A 21 3.14 0.56 7.83
N PRO A 22 3.70 0.62 9.05
CA PRO A 22 4.80 1.53 9.36
C PRO A 22 6.07 1.14 8.60
N ARG A 23 6.91 2.13 8.24
CA ARG A 23 8.23 1.93 7.59
C ARG A 23 9.30 1.36 8.54
N ARG A 24 9.10 1.52 9.85
CA ARG A 24 10.02 1.05 10.89
C ARG A 24 9.26 0.25 11.93
N CYS A 25 9.87 -0.82 12.40
CA CYS A 25 9.40 -1.56 13.56
C CYS A 25 9.81 -0.85 14.85
N ALA A 26 9.11 -1.11 15.96
CA ALA A 26 9.50 -0.64 17.29
C ALA A 26 10.88 -1.16 17.74
N CYS A 27 11.40 -2.22 17.12
CA CYS A 27 12.76 -2.73 17.35
C CYS A 27 13.85 -1.99 16.55
N GLY A 28 13.50 -1.00 15.72
CA GLY A 28 14.44 -0.27 14.87
C GLY A 28 14.68 -0.89 13.49
N ALA A 29 14.10 -2.05 13.18
CA ALA A 29 14.17 -2.63 11.84
C ALA A 29 13.46 -1.73 10.81
N GLU A 30 14.16 -1.40 9.73
CA GLU A 30 13.60 -0.73 8.55
C GLU A 30 13.03 -1.74 7.57
N PHE A 31 11.85 -1.43 7.02
CA PHE A 31 11.21 -2.24 6.01
C PHE A 31 11.42 -1.59 4.66
N GLU A 32 12.35 -2.16 3.89
CA GLU A 32 12.62 -1.75 2.51
C GLU A 32 11.98 -2.71 1.51
N TRP A 33 11.75 -2.24 0.29
CA TRP A 33 11.18 -3.07 -0.77
C TRP A 33 12.23 -4.08 -1.21
N ALA A 34 11.96 -5.36 -1.02
CA ALA A 34 12.83 -6.40 -1.54
C ALA A 34 12.73 -6.43 -3.07
N SER A 35 13.80 -6.88 -3.72
CA SER A 35 13.81 -7.02 -5.18
C SER A 35 12.64 -7.89 -5.65
N MET A 36 11.88 -7.37 -6.61
CA MET A 36 10.86 -8.15 -7.32
C MET A 36 11.61 -9.12 -8.21
N GLY A 37 11.85 -10.34 -7.73
CA GLY A 37 12.74 -11.36 -8.32
C GLY A 37 12.37 -11.88 -9.73
N GLY A 38 11.61 -11.13 -10.54
CA GLY A 38 11.35 -11.39 -11.95
C GLY A 38 10.30 -10.42 -12.55
N ALA A 39 10.40 -10.15 -13.85
CA ALA A 39 9.48 -9.27 -14.59
C ALA A 39 8.01 -9.73 -14.48
N GLY A 40 7.74 -11.04 -14.49
CA GLY A 40 6.39 -11.57 -14.32
C GLY A 40 5.75 -11.22 -12.97
N ARG A 41 6.55 -11.18 -11.89
CA ARG A 41 6.08 -10.78 -10.55
C ARG A 41 5.83 -9.27 -10.49
N ALA A 42 6.67 -8.47 -11.14
CA ALA A 42 6.45 -7.02 -11.27
C ALA A 42 5.16 -6.70 -12.04
N VAL A 43 4.89 -7.41 -13.14
CA VAL A 43 3.63 -7.25 -13.90
C VAL A 43 2.43 -7.63 -13.05
N ALA A 44 2.48 -8.73 -12.29
CA ALA A 44 1.40 -9.12 -11.39
C ALA A 44 1.14 -8.09 -10.28
N VAL A 45 2.20 -7.54 -9.69
CA VAL A 45 2.11 -6.45 -8.71
C VAL A 45 1.47 -5.20 -9.32
N LEU A 46 1.91 -4.79 -10.51
CA LEU A 46 1.35 -3.63 -11.21
C LEU A 46 -0.12 -3.85 -11.57
N ALA A 47 -0.48 -5.02 -12.08
CA ALA A 47 -1.85 -5.37 -12.41
C ALA A 47 -2.77 -5.34 -11.16
N ALA A 48 -2.30 -5.91 -10.05
CA ALA A 48 -3.03 -5.86 -8.78
C ALA A 48 -3.16 -4.44 -8.23
N LEU A 49 -2.10 -3.63 -8.35
CA LEU A 49 -2.13 -2.21 -7.96
C LEU A 49 -3.13 -1.41 -8.80
N VAL A 50 -3.15 -1.59 -10.12
CA VAL A 50 -4.12 -0.94 -11.02
C VAL A 50 -5.54 -1.35 -10.65
N LEU A 51 -5.78 -2.63 -10.37
CA LEU A 51 -7.09 -3.12 -9.94
C LEU A 51 -7.54 -2.46 -8.61
N LEU A 52 -6.62 -2.33 -7.64
CA LEU A 52 -6.88 -1.70 -6.34
C LEU A 52 -7.08 -0.17 -6.43
N MET A 53 -6.43 0.49 -7.38
CA MET A 53 -6.57 1.93 -7.64
C MET A 53 -7.80 2.28 -8.48
N SER A 54 -8.30 1.35 -9.29
CA SER A 54 -9.50 1.52 -10.14
C SER A 54 -10.71 2.19 -9.45
N PRO A 55 -11.15 1.77 -8.24
CA PRO A 55 -12.26 2.43 -7.56
C PRO A 55 -11.99 3.91 -7.27
N LEU A 56 -10.74 4.26 -6.92
CA LEU A 56 -10.34 5.65 -6.69
C LEU A 56 -10.39 6.46 -7.98
N PHE A 57 -9.93 5.89 -9.09
CA PHE A 57 -10.01 6.52 -10.41
C PHE A 57 -11.45 6.80 -10.84
N MET A 58 -12.37 5.86 -10.59
CA MET A 58 -13.81 6.08 -10.84
C MET A 58 -14.37 7.22 -9.99
N LEU A 59 -14.00 7.31 -8.71
CA LEU A 59 -14.45 8.40 -7.84
C LEU A 59 -13.93 9.76 -8.31
N ILE A 60 -12.64 9.84 -8.66
CA ILE A 60 -12.03 11.06 -9.21
C ILE A 60 -12.68 11.44 -10.54
N TRP A 61 -13.00 10.46 -11.39
CA TRP A 61 -13.69 10.69 -12.65
C TRP A 61 -15.08 11.30 -12.44
N MET A 62 -15.87 10.75 -11.51
CA MET A 62 -17.21 11.26 -11.18
C MET A 62 -17.15 12.67 -10.54
N ALA A 63 -16.15 12.92 -9.71
CA ALA A 63 -15.95 14.21 -9.05
C ALA A 63 -15.21 15.24 -9.92
N ARG A 64 -14.84 14.90 -11.17
CA ARG A 64 -13.96 15.71 -12.03
C ARG A 64 -14.43 17.16 -12.17
N SER A 65 -15.73 17.40 -12.38
CA SER A 65 -16.27 18.76 -12.51
C SER A 65 -16.02 19.57 -11.22
N LEU A 66 -16.28 18.98 -10.06
CA LEU A 66 -16.02 19.62 -8.76
C LEU A 66 -14.53 19.85 -8.50
N LEU A 67 -13.64 18.97 -8.97
CA LEU A 67 -12.19 19.14 -8.82
C LEU A 67 -11.64 20.27 -9.68
N GLN A 68 -12.23 20.54 -10.86
CA GLN A 68 -11.78 21.64 -11.73
C GLN A 68 -12.09 23.02 -11.15
N ASP A 69 -13.20 23.15 -10.43
CA ASP A 69 -13.64 24.42 -9.87
C ASP A 69 -12.96 24.80 -8.55
N SER A 70 -12.22 23.87 -7.91
CA SER A 70 -11.61 24.12 -6.60
C SER A 70 -10.27 23.42 -6.40
N ILE A 71 -9.21 24.23 -6.29
CA ILE A 71 -7.86 23.79 -5.91
C ILE A 71 -7.86 23.06 -4.55
N ALA A 72 -8.68 23.48 -3.59
CA ALA A 72 -8.74 22.83 -2.27
C ALA A 72 -9.23 21.38 -2.39
N LEU A 73 -10.27 21.14 -3.19
CA LEU A 73 -10.77 19.79 -3.47
C LEU A 73 -9.73 18.93 -4.20
N TYR A 74 -8.96 19.53 -5.09
CA TYR A 74 -7.85 18.85 -5.77
C TYR A 74 -6.76 18.39 -4.78
N VAL A 75 -6.34 19.26 -3.85
CA VAL A 75 -5.36 18.90 -2.81
C VAL A 75 -5.89 17.78 -1.91
N VAL A 76 -7.16 17.86 -1.48
CA VAL A 76 -7.79 16.80 -0.68
C VAL A 76 -7.82 15.48 -1.43
N ALA A 77 -8.18 15.48 -2.71
CA ALA A 77 -8.18 14.28 -3.54
C ALA A 77 -6.77 13.66 -3.67
N LEU A 78 -5.72 14.48 -3.82
CA LEU A 78 -4.34 14.00 -3.83
C LEU A 78 -3.94 13.35 -2.50
N VAL A 79 -4.29 13.96 -1.37
CA VAL A 79 -4.01 13.39 -0.04
C VAL A 79 -4.72 12.04 0.13
N ILE A 80 -5.99 11.94 -0.27
CA ILE A 80 -6.75 10.70 -0.24
C ILE A 80 -6.10 9.64 -1.14
N GLY A 81 -5.64 10.02 -2.34
CA GLY A 81 -4.97 9.13 -3.26
C GLY A 81 -3.64 8.60 -2.73
N LEU A 82 -2.81 9.46 -2.13
CA LEU A 82 -1.56 9.06 -1.48
C LEU A 82 -1.81 8.12 -0.30
N TYR A 83 -2.83 8.41 0.51
CA TYR A 83 -3.23 7.55 1.61
C TYR A 83 -3.71 6.18 1.11
N TRP A 84 -4.57 6.16 0.09
CA TRP A 84 -5.06 4.93 -0.53
C TRP A 84 -3.93 4.09 -1.13
N PHE A 85 -2.94 4.74 -1.74
CA PHE A 85 -1.74 4.08 -2.24
C PHE A 85 -0.98 3.34 -1.12
N ARG A 86 -0.82 3.95 0.06
CA ARG A 86 -0.18 3.30 1.22
C ARG A 86 -0.98 2.12 1.77
N VAL A 87 -2.31 2.20 1.74
CA VAL A 87 -3.17 1.06 2.08
C VAL A 87 -2.98 -0.08 1.09
N CYS A 88 -2.92 0.24 -0.21
CA CYS A 88 -2.72 -0.76 -1.26
C CYS A 88 -1.34 -1.42 -1.19
N GLU A 89 -0.28 -0.66 -0.87
CA GLU A 89 1.06 -1.20 -0.58
C GLU A 89 0.98 -2.26 0.53
N THR A 90 0.29 -1.95 1.62
CA THR A 90 0.11 -2.86 2.76
C THR A 90 -0.68 -4.12 2.37
N LEU A 91 -1.73 -3.96 1.55
CA LEU A 91 -2.50 -5.09 1.02
C LEU A 91 -1.64 -5.99 0.11
N LEU A 92 -0.86 -5.39 -0.80
CA LEU A 92 0.05 -6.12 -1.69
C LEU A 92 1.10 -6.94 -0.92
N VAL A 93 1.62 -6.41 0.20
CA VAL A 93 2.50 -7.14 1.12
C VAL A 93 1.75 -8.29 1.79
N ARG A 94 0.53 -8.06 2.29
CA ARG A 94 -0.32 -9.11 2.88
C ARG A 94 -0.66 -10.24 1.91
N PHE A 95 -0.88 -9.90 0.63
CA PHE A 95 -1.12 -10.91 -0.40
C PHE A 95 0.15 -11.67 -0.79
N GLY A 96 1.34 -11.23 -0.34
CA GLY A 96 2.63 -11.83 -0.66
C GLY A 96 3.13 -11.50 -2.08
N LEU A 97 2.45 -10.59 -2.78
CA LEU A 97 2.83 -10.10 -4.11
C LEU A 97 4.05 -9.21 -4.00
N LEU A 98 4.01 -8.25 -3.06
CA LEU A 98 5.14 -7.40 -2.69
C LEU A 98 5.89 -8.04 -1.52
N ARG A 99 7.21 -8.13 -1.63
CA ARG A 99 8.06 -8.64 -0.55
C ARG A 99 8.79 -7.45 0.06
N MET A 100 8.67 -7.29 1.37
CA MET A 100 9.41 -6.30 2.14
C MET A 100 10.54 -7.03 2.87
N GLU A 101 11.74 -6.49 2.83
CA GLU A 101 12.86 -7.02 3.61
C GLU A 101 12.53 -6.90 5.10
N GLY A 102 12.80 -7.96 5.87
CA GLY A 102 12.48 -8.01 7.29
C GLY A 102 10.99 -8.20 7.63
N VAL A 103 10.12 -8.55 6.67
CA VAL A 103 8.69 -8.81 6.92
C VAL A 103 8.29 -10.26 6.67
N GLU A 104 7.88 -10.88 7.77
CA GLU A 104 7.15 -12.13 7.95
C GLU A 104 5.70 -12.05 7.47
N VAL A 105 5.20 -12.88 6.54
CA VAL A 105 3.74 -13.02 6.33
C VAL A 105 3.32 -14.40 6.82
N LYS A 106 2.53 -14.46 7.89
CA LYS A 106 2.07 -15.71 8.51
C LYS A 106 0.55 -15.87 8.45
#